data_AF-A0A850MKT8-F1
#
_entry.id   AF-A0A850MKT8-F1
#
_cell.length_a   1.000
_cell.length_b   1.000
_cell.length_c   1.000
_cell.angle_alpha   90.00
_cell.angle_beta   90.00
_cell.angle_gamma   90.00
#
_symmetry.space_group_name_H-M   'P 1'
#
loop_
_entity.id
_entity.type
_entity.pdbx_description
1 polymer ?
#
loop_
_entity_poly.entity_id
_entity_poly.type
_entity_poly.pdbx_seq_one_letter_code
_entity_poly.pdbx_strand_id
1 'polypeptide(L)'
;RMWNWSSQSWHATEVVSELTFDSNNPAMAVDVDGNVFVTWHDLAPWVGSGPDLDIFFRYRSVTSGIWDGFTNTTDVVSTDSNLDSKYPSIAVDDDLTVHICWIDYSDIYGAGTDADVFYKYTSRTIQAWRGRVNSTDIISSESSRDSVAASIVTGSVNVVWQDKTHFGFGTDWDIFYKNLLIFEAEGPEDEDGFELWIIIIIVIAAVAGVASLFVFRMRSKSRVKGMPVLKFNKAAMGEVRSALKEVIPVEEKVVVLQRNNFPIELISELYDGNLTDFFSQTFTTVPIQLIEFLQKVDAPLEEKLEILEEFNNLSDEQKEEFLKELTEL
;
A
#
# COMPACT_ATOMS: atom_id res chain seq x y z
N ARG A 1 -24.31 10.88 17.24
CA ARG A 1 -25.29 11.99 17.12
C ARG A 1 -24.58 13.22 16.59
N MET A 2 -25.27 14.11 15.87
CA MET A 2 -24.70 15.36 15.35
C MET A 2 -25.22 16.56 16.15
N TRP A 3 -24.33 17.47 16.55
CA TRP A 3 -24.70 18.70 17.26
C TRP A 3 -25.21 19.74 16.26
N ASN A 4 -26.42 20.25 16.48
CA ASN A 4 -26.97 21.35 15.72
C ASN A 4 -26.71 22.67 16.46
N TRP A 5 -25.84 23.51 15.92
CA TRP A 5 -25.48 24.80 16.51
C TRP A 5 -26.65 25.78 16.58
N SER A 6 -27.53 25.77 15.57
CA SER A 6 -28.67 26.69 15.50
C SER A 6 -29.74 26.37 16.54
N SER A 7 -30.05 25.09 16.74
CA SER A 7 -31.04 24.65 17.73
C SER A 7 -30.45 24.33 19.09
N GLN A 8 -29.12 24.40 19.25
CA GLN A 8 -28.37 23.98 20.46
C GLN A 8 -28.82 22.60 20.96
N SER A 9 -29.00 21.66 20.04
CA SER A 9 -29.52 20.34 20.35
C SER A 9 -28.78 19.25 19.59
N TRP A 10 -28.77 18.05 20.17
CA TRP A 10 -28.33 16.85 19.48
C TRP A 10 -29.45 16.31 18.60
N HIS A 11 -29.09 15.85 17.40
CA HIS A 11 -29.99 15.02 16.59
C HIS A 11 -30.34 13.71 17.30
N ALA A 12 -31.37 13.03 16.78
CA ALA A 12 -31.80 11.72 17.27
C ALA A 12 -30.65 10.69 17.27
N THR A 13 -30.78 9.67 18.12
CA THR A 13 -29.85 8.53 18.10
C THR A 13 -30.26 7.61 16.97
N GLU A 14 -29.28 7.07 16.26
CA GLU A 14 -29.44 6.05 15.24
C GLU A 14 -28.57 4.85 15.64
N VAL A 15 -29.02 3.63 15.34
CA VAL A 15 -28.20 2.41 15.49
C VAL A 15 -27.43 2.21 14.17
N VAL A 16 -26.12 1.97 14.26
CA VAL A 16 -25.25 1.80 13.08
C VAL A 16 -24.85 0.34 12.88
N SER A 17 -24.63 -0.41 13.96
CA SER A 17 -24.27 -1.82 13.91
C SER A 17 -25.47 -2.69 14.28
N GLU A 18 -26.25 -3.10 13.28
CA GLU A 18 -27.47 -3.90 13.46
C GLU A 18 -27.18 -5.42 13.40
N LEU A 19 -26.00 -5.82 13.88
CA LEU A 19 -25.52 -7.20 13.85
C LEU A 19 -25.86 -7.93 15.16
N THR A 20 -25.61 -9.24 15.21
CA THR A 20 -26.08 -10.13 16.30
C THR A 20 -25.14 -10.21 17.51
N PHE A 21 -23.98 -9.57 17.47
CA PHE A 21 -22.93 -9.63 18.50
C PHE A 21 -22.53 -8.23 18.99
N ASP A 22 -21.64 -8.18 19.98
CA ASP A 22 -21.17 -6.94 20.57
C ASP A 22 -20.27 -6.17 19.58
N SER A 23 -20.74 -5.02 19.15
CA SER A 23 -19.95 -4.07 18.34
C SER A 23 -19.11 -3.16 19.23
N ASN A 24 -17.80 -3.14 19.01
CA ASN A 24 -16.84 -2.51 19.90
C ASN A 24 -15.89 -1.55 19.17
N ASN A 25 -15.27 -0.64 19.93
CA ASN A 25 -14.25 0.32 19.49
C ASN A 25 -14.58 1.04 18.17
N PRO A 26 -15.68 1.81 18.11
CA PRO A 26 -16.00 2.56 16.92
C PRO A 26 -14.99 3.69 16.66
N ALA A 27 -14.64 3.89 15.40
CA ALA A 27 -13.95 5.08 14.91
C ALA A 27 -14.78 5.76 13.82
N MET A 28 -14.60 7.07 13.66
CA MET A 28 -15.37 7.85 12.70
C MET A 28 -14.56 8.93 12.01
N ALA A 29 -14.93 9.21 10.76
CA ALA A 29 -14.42 10.32 9.97
C ALA A 29 -15.57 11.00 9.22
N VAL A 30 -15.34 12.22 8.73
CA VAL A 30 -16.30 12.99 7.95
C VAL A 30 -15.56 13.57 6.75
N ASP A 31 -16.16 13.47 5.57
CA ASP A 31 -15.60 14.05 4.35
C ASP A 31 -16.00 15.53 4.18
N VAL A 32 -15.47 16.17 3.14
CA VAL A 32 -15.73 17.57 2.80
C VAL A 32 -17.21 17.86 2.49
N ASP A 33 -17.95 16.84 2.06
CA ASP A 33 -19.39 16.91 1.75
C ASP A 33 -20.27 16.69 2.99
N GLY A 34 -19.68 16.30 4.12
CA GLY A 34 -20.39 16.01 5.37
C GLY A 34 -20.98 14.60 5.43
N ASN A 35 -20.58 13.69 4.55
CA ASN A 35 -20.88 12.27 4.71
C ASN A 35 -20.09 11.73 5.91
N VAL A 36 -20.73 10.86 6.70
CA VAL A 36 -20.14 10.32 7.93
C VAL A 36 -19.71 8.89 7.69
N PHE A 37 -18.49 8.54 8.04
CA PHE A 37 -17.91 7.22 7.87
C PHE A 37 -17.66 6.63 9.24
N VAL A 38 -18.04 5.36 9.43
CA VAL A 38 -17.93 4.67 10.72
C VAL A 38 -17.34 3.29 10.48
N THR A 39 -16.38 2.94 11.31
CA THR A 39 -15.83 1.58 11.41
C THR A 39 -15.87 1.12 12.85
N TRP A 40 -15.96 -0.18 13.07
CA TRP A 40 -15.95 -0.83 14.38
C TRP A 40 -15.45 -2.26 14.21
N HIS A 41 -15.20 -2.98 15.30
CA HIS A 41 -14.99 -4.42 15.24
C HIS A 41 -16.14 -5.19 15.88
N ASP A 42 -16.44 -6.37 15.35
CA ASP A 42 -17.55 -7.21 15.76
C ASP A 42 -17.24 -8.69 15.49
N LEU A 43 -17.88 -9.60 16.22
CA LEU A 43 -17.77 -11.07 16.05
C LEU A 43 -18.91 -11.63 15.20
N ALA A 44 -19.76 -10.76 14.66
CA ALA A 44 -20.96 -11.18 13.99
C ALA A 44 -20.65 -11.98 12.71
N PRO A 45 -21.30 -13.16 12.53
CA PRO A 45 -21.19 -13.91 11.30
C PRO A 45 -21.90 -13.14 10.18
N TRP A 46 -21.13 -12.70 9.21
CA TRP A 46 -21.50 -11.91 8.06
C TRP A 46 -20.78 -12.46 6.83
N VAL A 47 -21.21 -12.06 5.64
CA VAL A 47 -20.53 -12.51 4.42
C VAL A 47 -19.13 -11.92 4.39
N GLY A 48 -18.12 -12.80 4.46
CA GLY A 48 -16.72 -12.41 4.49
C GLY A 48 -16.14 -12.21 5.89
N SER A 49 -16.93 -12.37 6.96
CA SER A 49 -16.39 -12.49 8.32
C SER A 49 -16.25 -13.95 8.74
N GLY A 50 -15.17 -14.23 9.46
CA GLY A 50 -14.83 -15.55 9.99
C GLY A 50 -15.50 -15.82 11.35
N PRO A 51 -15.02 -16.82 12.11
CA PRO A 51 -15.40 -17.03 13.50
C PRO A 51 -14.71 -16.08 14.49
N ASP A 52 -13.89 -15.15 13.99
CA ASP A 52 -13.03 -14.19 14.68
C ASP A 52 -13.58 -12.76 14.61
N LEU A 53 -12.99 -11.84 15.37
CA LEU A 53 -13.36 -10.43 15.32
C LEU A 53 -12.91 -9.82 13.99
N ASP A 54 -13.81 -9.11 13.32
CA ASP A 54 -13.56 -8.48 12.03
C ASP A 54 -13.80 -6.97 12.07
N ILE A 55 -13.16 -6.21 11.18
CA ILE A 55 -13.39 -4.79 10.99
C ILE A 55 -14.56 -4.58 10.03
N PHE A 56 -15.60 -3.91 10.52
CA PHE A 56 -16.78 -3.56 9.75
C PHE A 56 -16.78 -2.08 9.38
N PHE A 57 -17.50 -1.76 8.31
CA PHE A 57 -17.62 -0.40 7.81
C PHE A 57 -19.03 -0.08 7.31
N ARG A 58 -19.49 1.14 7.62
CA ARG A 58 -20.63 1.81 7.00
C ARG A 58 -20.37 3.30 6.85
N TYR A 59 -21.04 3.94 5.90
CA TYR A 59 -21.10 5.38 5.78
C TYR A 59 -22.55 5.86 5.67
N ARG A 60 -22.78 7.10 6.06
CA ARG A 60 -24.06 7.80 5.94
C ARG A 60 -23.91 8.93 4.96
N SER A 61 -24.57 8.80 3.81
CA SER A 61 -24.61 9.90 2.85
C SER A 61 -25.47 11.04 3.38
N VAL A 62 -25.00 12.28 3.24
CA VAL A 62 -25.82 13.47 3.53
C VAL A 62 -27.03 13.57 2.60
N THR A 63 -26.91 13.04 1.38
CA THR A 63 -27.96 13.11 0.35
C THR A 63 -29.09 12.11 0.60
N SER A 64 -28.77 10.85 0.90
CA SER A 64 -29.79 9.83 1.17
C SER A 64 -30.24 9.81 2.63
N GLY A 65 -29.36 10.18 3.56
CA GLY A 65 -29.58 10.06 4.99
C GLY A 65 -29.58 8.63 5.52
N ILE A 66 -29.17 7.66 4.71
CA ILE A 66 -29.19 6.23 5.03
C ILE A 66 -27.75 5.73 5.28
N TRP A 67 -27.60 4.79 6.21
CA TRP A 67 -26.37 4.04 6.44
C TRP A 67 -26.22 2.91 5.42
N ASP A 68 -25.08 2.84 4.75
CA ASP A 68 -24.78 1.87 3.70
C ASP A 68 -23.28 1.50 3.72
N GLY A 69 -22.85 0.51 2.95
CA GLY A 69 -21.45 0.24 2.64
C GLY A 69 -21.13 0.55 1.18
N PHE A 70 -19.88 0.35 0.76
CA PHE A 70 -19.50 0.51 -0.65
C PHE A 70 -19.76 -0.75 -1.47
N THR A 71 -19.70 -1.92 -0.85
CA THR A 71 -19.89 -3.22 -1.51
C THR A 71 -21.21 -3.88 -1.13
N ASN A 72 -21.61 -3.75 0.13
CA ASN A 72 -22.80 -4.32 0.74
C ASN A 72 -23.44 -3.27 1.66
N THR A 73 -24.57 -3.59 2.29
CA THR A 73 -25.20 -2.69 3.28
C THR A 73 -24.33 -2.44 4.52
N THR A 74 -23.44 -3.40 4.80
CA THR A 74 -22.37 -3.36 5.77
C THR A 74 -21.18 -4.08 5.15
N ASP A 75 -20.04 -3.41 5.04
CA ASP A 75 -18.83 -4.01 4.50
C ASP A 75 -17.99 -4.66 5.61
N VAL A 76 -17.28 -5.73 5.26
CA VAL A 76 -16.16 -6.29 6.05
C VAL A 76 -14.87 -5.86 5.37
N VAL A 77 -13.96 -5.25 6.12
CA VAL A 77 -12.70 -4.68 5.62
C VAL A 77 -11.57 -5.71 5.71
N SER A 78 -11.53 -6.45 6.82
CA SER A 78 -10.47 -7.40 7.22
C SER A 78 -10.61 -8.81 6.60
N THR A 79 -11.18 -8.93 5.41
CA THR A 79 -11.52 -10.22 4.78
C THR A 79 -10.36 -11.21 4.54
N ASP A 80 -9.12 -10.74 4.65
CA ASP A 80 -7.92 -11.57 4.45
C ASP A 80 -7.39 -12.16 5.77
N SER A 81 -8.02 -11.80 6.89
CA SER A 81 -7.64 -12.21 8.25
C SER A 81 -8.38 -13.49 8.65
N ASN A 82 -7.80 -14.21 9.61
CA ASN A 82 -8.33 -15.45 10.18
C ASN A 82 -8.18 -15.50 11.72
N LEU A 83 -7.77 -14.39 12.31
CA LEU A 83 -7.63 -14.11 13.73
C LEU A 83 -8.13 -12.68 13.96
N ASP A 84 -8.30 -12.33 15.23
CA ASP A 84 -9.02 -11.11 15.57
C ASP A 84 -8.40 -9.81 15.00
N SER A 85 -9.17 -9.13 14.15
CA SER A 85 -8.96 -7.73 13.77
C SER A 85 -9.61 -6.77 14.77
N LYS A 86 -8.85 -5.82 15.31
CA LYS A 86 -9.27 -4.93 16.40
C LYS A 86 -8.85 -3.48 16.18
N TYR A 87 -9.47 -2.61 16.98
CA TYR A 87 -9.11 -1.20 17.14
C TYR A 87 -8.93 -0.44 15.82
N PRO A 88 -9.97 -0.38 14.98
CA PRO A 88 -9.86 0.30 13.71
C PRO A 88 -9.68 1.82 13.90
N SER A 89 -8.93 2.43 12.99
CA SER A 89 -8.81 3.87 12.81
C SER A 89 -9.16 4.22 11.37
N ILE A 90 -9.84 5.36 11.17
CA ILE A 90 -10.37 5.76 9.87
C ILE A 90 -10.06 7.22 9.56
N ALA A 91 -9.68 7.48 8.32
CA ALA A 91 -9.55 8.82 7.77
C ALA A 91 -10.11 8.86 6.34
N VAL A 92 -10.54 10.04 5.91
CA VAL A 92 -11.02 10.27 4.54
C VAL A 92 -10.24 11.43 3.95
N ASP A 93 -9.76 11.28 2.72
CA ASP A 93 -9.03 12.34 2.02
C ASP A 93 -9.97 13.26 1.20
N ASP A 94 -9.38 14.30 0.61
CA ASP A 94 -10.12 15.29 -0.18
C ASP A 94 -10.70 14.69 -1.48
N ASP A 95 -10.18 13.54 -1.93
CA ASP A 95 -10.64 12.79 -3.10
C ASP A 95 -11.74 11.77 -2.75
N LEU A 96 -12.27 11.83 -1.52
CA LEU A 96 -13.30 10.95 -0.99
C LEU A 96 -12.87 9.47 -0.95
N THR A 97 -11.56 9.23 -0.81
CA THR A 97 -10.99 7.93 -0.53
C THR A 97 -11.01 7.68 0.97
N VAL A 98 -11.55 6.54 1.36
CA VAL A 98 -11.61 6.10 2.75
C VAL A 98 -10.40 5.22 3.02
N HIS A 99 -9.68 5.54 4.09
CA HIS A 99 -8.50 4.85 4.56
C HIS A 99 -8.77 4.26 5.93
N ILE A 100 -8.49 2.98 6.11
CA ILE A 100 -8.65 2.29 7.38
C ILE A 100 -7.35 1.58 7.72
N CYS A 101 -6.87 1.77 8.94
CA CYS A 101 -5.89 0.89 9.55
C CYS A 101 -6.47 0.22 10.78
N TRP A 102 -5.95 -0.95 11.13
CA TRP A 102 -6.38 -1.73 12.28
C TRP A 102 -5.24 -2.58 12.82
N ILE A 103 -5.44 -3.17 13.99
CA ILE A 103 -4.54 -4.15 14.59
C ILE A 103 -5.06 -5.55 14.27
N ASP A 104 -4.19 -6.46 13.83
CA ASP A 104 -4.56 -7.85 13.55
C ASP A 104 -3.51 -8.82 14.07
N TYR A 105 -3.88 -10.06 14.34
CA TYR A 105 -2.98 -11.12 14.81
C TYR A 105 -2.70 -12.18 13.73
N SER A 106 -3.31 -12.06 12.55
CA SER A 106 -3.13 -12.99 11.44
C SER A 106 -1.78 -12.84 10.76
N ASP A 107 -1.20 -13.98 10.38
CA ASP A 107 -0.01 -14.05 9.54
C ASP A 107 -0.34 -13.79 8.07
N ILE A 108 -0.71 -12.54 7.78
CA ILE A 108 -1.01 -12.08 6.43
C ILE A 108 0.30 -11.63 5.79
N TYR A 109 0.71 -12.27 4.69
CA TYR A 109 1.94 -11.97 3.96
C TYR A 109 3.24 -12.04 4.78
N GLY A 110 3.31 -12.91 5.79
CA GLY A 110 4.52 -13.11 6.59
C GLY A 110 4.68 -12.10 7.73
N ALA A 111 3.60 -11.43 8.13
CA ALA A 111 3.57 -10.53 9.29
C ALA A 111 3.94 -11.25 10.59
N GLY A 112 3.66 -12.56 10.69
CA GLY A 112 3.84 -13.32 11.93
C GLY A 112 2.53 -13.50 12.70
N THR A 113 2.63 -13.74 14.01
CA THR A 113 1.44 -14.07 14.85
C THR A 113 1.28 -13.14 16.04
N ASP A 114 2.19 -12.19 16.16
CA ASP A 114 2.06 -11.01 16.98
C ASP A 114 1.05 -10.03 16.36
N ALA A 115 0.69 -9.02 17.14
CA ALA A 115 -0.20 -7.98 16.65
C ALA A 115 0.54 -7.08 15.65
N ASP A 116 -0.04 -6.84 14.48
CA ASP A 116 0.49 -5.95 13.45
C ASP A 116 -0.52 -4.89 13.01
N VAL A 117 -0.02 -3.78 12.48
CA VAL A 117 -0.83 -2.72 11.89
C VAL A 117 -1.07 -3.02 10.42
N PHE A 118 -2.33 -3.20 10.05
CA PHE A 118 -2.75 -3.43 8.67
C PHE A 118 -3.48 -2.23 8.09
N TYR A 119 -3.57 -2.18 6.76
CA TYR A 119 -4.18 -1.09 6.04
C TYR A 119 -4.91 -1.53 4.76
N LYS A 120 -6.08 -0.90 4.53
CA LYS A 120 -6.81 -0.92 3.27
C LYS A 120 -7.45 0.44 2.98
N TYR A 121 -7.80 0.63 1.73
CA TYR A 121 -8.59 1.78 1.29
C TYR A 121 -9.66 1.37 0.28
N THR A 122 -10.62 2.26 0.10
CA THR A 122 -11.67 2.17 -0.92
C THR A 122 -12.16 3.57 -1.29
N SER A 123 -12.94 3.66 -2.37
CA SER A 123 -13.64 4.88 -2.74
C SER A 123 -14.91 4.52 -3.50
N ARG A 124 -15.75 5.53 -3.78
CA ARG A 124 -16.95 5.36 -4.63
C ARG A 124 -16.64 4.84 -6.02
N THR A 125 -15.43 5.09 -6.53
CA THR A 125 -14.99 4.64 -7.85
C THR A 125 -14.46 3.21 -7.80
N ILE A 126 -13.77 2.85 -6.72
CA ILE A 126 -13.16 1.52 -6.57
C ILE A 126 -14.21 0.48 -6.20
N GLN A 127 -15.12 0.82 -5.27
CA GLN A 127 -16.17 -0.09 -4.74
C GLN A 127 -15.61 -1.47 -4.35
N ALA A 128 -14.43 -1.48 -3.76
CA ALA A 128 -13.77 -2.67 -3.24
C ALA A 128 -12.67 -2.26 -2.26
N TRP A 129 -12.50 -3.03 -1.20
CA TRP A 129 -11.41 -2.84 -0.25
C TRP A 129 -10.12 -3.47 -0.78
N ARG A 130 -9.04 -2.71 -0.77
CA ARG A 130 -7.72 -3.17 -1.23
C ARG A 130 -6.57 -2.45 -0.53
N GLY A 131 -5.41 -3.08 -0.48
CA GLY A 131 -4.13 -2.44 -0.19
C GLY A 131 -3.61 -1.66 -1.41
N ARG A 132 -2.53 -0.93 -1.23
CA ARG A 132 -1.79 -0.22 -2.27
C ARG A 132 -0.85 -1.16 -3.01
N VAL A 133 -0.20 -2.07 -2.29
CA VAL A 133 0.75 -3.04 -2.85
C VAL A 133 0.11 -4.42 -2.92
N ASN A 134 -0.56 -4.84 -1.85
CA ASN A 134 -1.19 -6.15 -1.72
C ASN A 134 -2.71 -6.04 -1.60
N SER A 135 -3.43 -7.17 -1.39
CA SER A 135 -4.85 -7.10 -1.07
C SER A 135 -5.10 -6.43 0.29
N THR A 136 -4.17 -6.62 1.22
CA THR A 136 -4.01 -5.93 2.52
C THR A 136 -2.56 -5.54 2.69
N ASP A 137 -2.26 -4.28 3.02
CA ASP A 137 -0.88 -3.87 3.30
C ASP A 137 -0.55 -4.03 4.79
N ILE A 138 0.67 -4.44 5.09
CA ILE A 138 1.26 -4.42 6.43
C ILE A 138 1.99 -3.10 6.61
N ILE A 139 1.57 -2.29 7.57
CA ILE A 139 2.23 -1.01 7.90
C ILE A 139 3.43 -1.26 8.82
N SER A 140 3.30 -2.13 9.81
CA SER A 140 4.35 -2.50 10.77
C SER A 140 5.23 -3.66 10.27
N SER A 141 5.49 -3.76 8.96
CA SER A 141 6.23 -4.88 8.33
C SER A 141 7.61 -5.21 8.93
N GLU A 142 8.20 -4.23 9.61
CA GLU A 142 9.49 -4.32 10.27
C GLU A 142 9.41 -4.76 11.74
N SER A 143 8.19 -4.97 12.26
CA SER A 143 7.95 -5.41 13.63
C SER A 143 8.32 -6.88 13.84
N SER A 144 8.63 -7.20 15.09
CA SER A 144 8.83 -8.57 15.59
C SER A 144 8.10 -8.81 16.93
N ARG A 145 7.27 -7.84 17.34
CA ARG A 145 6.45 -7.86 18.56
C ARG A 145 5.16 -7.07 18.33
N ASP A 146 4.24 -7.21 19.27
CA ASP A 146 2.95 -6.51 19.24
C ASP A 146 3.06 -5.02 18.91
N SER A 147 2.36 -4.65 17.84
CA SER A 147 1.94 -3.32 17.43
C SER A 147 0.52 -3.04 17.96
N VAL A 148 0.30 -1.86 18.55
CA VAL A 148 -0.99 -1.49 19.15
C VAL A 148 -1.33 -0.01 18.93
N ALA A 149 -2.58 0.36 19.21
CA ALA A 149 -3.05 1.76 19.25
C ALA A 149 -2.75 2.57 17.97
N ALA A 150 -2.98 1.96 16.81
CA ALA A 150 -2.79 2.60 15.53
C ALA A 150 -3.76 3.79 15.32
N SER A 151 -3.27 4.84 14.68
CA SER A 151 -4.06 6.01 14.30
C SER A 151 -3.65 6.51 12.92
N ILE A 152 -4.65 6.88 12.11
CA ILE A 152 -4.46 7.32 10.72
C ILE A 152 -5.00 8.73 10.48
N VAL A 153 -4.29 9.51 9.64
CA VAL A 153 -4.71 10.82 9.11
C VAL A 153 -4.34 10.95 7.63
N THR A 154 -5.04 11.84 6.91
CA THR A 154 -4.93 12.06 5.45
C THR A 154 -4.32 13.44 5.10
N GLY A 155 -4.07 13.70 3.80
CA GLY A 155 -3.22 14.79 3.24
C GLY A 155 -1.92 14.25 2.62
N SER A 156 -1.45 13.17 3.22
CA SER A 156 -0.87 11.95 2.65
C SER A 156 -1.30 10.85 3.64
N VAL A 157 -1.24 9.56 3.31
CA VAL A 157 -1.63 8.56 4.32
C VAL A 157 -0.53 8.50 5.39
N ASN A 158 -0.87 8.91 6.61
CA ASN A 158 0.05 8.94 7.74
C ASN A 158 -0.50 8.04 8.84
N VAL A 159 0.33 7.10 9.30
CA VAL A 159 -0.04 6.16 10.36
C VAL A 159 0.96 6.28 11.50
N VAL A 160 0.44 6.35 12.73
CA VAL A 160 1.23 6.24 13.96
C VAL A 160 0.75 5.04 14.76
N TRP A 161 1.64 4.37 15.48
CA TRP A 161 1.29 3.23 16.34
C TRP A 161 2.29 3.08 17.49
N GLN A 162 1.94 2.24 18.46
CA GLN A 162 2.84 1.81 19.54
C GLN A 162 3.41 0.44 19.19
N ASP A 163 4.71 0.24 19.38
CA ASP A 163 5.36 -1.06 19.15
C ASP A 163 6.38 -1.36 20.24
N LYS A 164 6.64 -2.65 20.47
CA LYS A 164 7.59 -3.15 21.47
C LYS A 164 8.88 -3.70 20.87
N THR A 165 8.98 -3.70 19.55
CA THR A 165 10.12 -4.22 18.80
C THR A 165 11.40 -3.47 19.13
N HIS A 166 12.49 -4.22 19.27
CA HIS A 166 13.79 -3.65 19.54
C HIS A 166 14.44 -3.11 18.27
N PHE A 167 14.03 -1.89 17.87
CA PHE A 167 14.67 -1.16 16.75
C PHE A 167 16.00 -0.51 17.16
N GLY A 168 16.75 -1.12 18.08
CA GLY A 168 18.01 -0.58 18.61
C GLY A 168 17.84 0.47 19.73
N PHE A 169 16.62 0.74 20.19
CA PHE A 169 16.35 1.76 21.23
C PHE A 169 15.84 1.20 22.57
N GLY A 170 15.37 -0.04 22.62
CA GLY A 170 14.88 -0.63 23.87
C GLY A 170 13.89 -1.76 23.64
N THR A 171 13.30 -2.27 24.72
CA THR A 171 12.23 -3.30 24.67
C THR A 171 10.95 -2.79 25.32
N ASP A 172 10.88 -1.49 25.59
CA ASP A 172 9.72 -0.75 26.01
C ASP A 172 8.84 -0.38 24.81
N TRP A 173 7.71 0.26 25.09
CA TRP A 173 6.76 0.66 24.07
C TRP A 173 7.14 2.02 23.51
N ASP A 174 7.46 2.06 22.23
CA ASP A 174 7.81 3.27 21.50
C ASP A 174 6.69 3.68 20.54
N ILE A 175 6.67 4.96 20.14
CA ILE A 175 5.74 5.48 19.14
C ILE A 175 6.43 5.50 17.77
N PHE A 176 5.84 4.79 16.82
CA PHE A 176 6.29 4.72 15.45
C PHE A 176 5.40 5.54 14.54
N TYR A 177 5.97 5.90 13.39
CA TYR A 177 5.32 6.70 12.37
C TYR A 177 5.75 6.20 11.00
N LYS A 178 4.78 6.06 10.09
CA LYS A 178 5.01 5.73 8.69
C LYS A 178 4.11 6.59 7.82
N ASN A 179 4.71 7.08 6.74
CA ASN A 179 3.99 7.78 5.69
C ASN A 179 3.90 6.87 4.47
N LEU A 180 2.69 6.60 4.01
CA LEU A 180 2.47 5.96 2.72
C LEU A 180 2.38 7.08 1.68
N LEU A 181 3.43 7.21 0.87
CA LEU A 181 3.44 8.16 -0.25
C LEU A 181 2.38 7.72 -1.26
N ILE A 182 1.40 8.61 -1.51
CA ILE A 182 0.41 8.42 -2.55
C ILE A 182 1.07 8.90 -3.85
N PHE A 183 1.61 7.98 -4.64
CA PHE A 183 2.03 8.30 -6.01
C PHE A 183 0.78 8.25 -6.88
N GLU A 184 0.20 9.42 -7.16
CA GLU A 184 -0.67 9.56 -8.32
C GLU A 184 0.22 9.70 -9.55
N ALA A 185 0.15 8.73 -10.45
CA ALA A 185 0.77 8.87 -11.76
C ALA A 185 -0.02 9.93 -12.55
N GLU A 186 0.39 11.20 -12.42
CA GLU A 186 -0.02 12.24 -13.36
C GLU A 186 0.66 11.93 -14.71
N GLY A 187 -0.14 11.55 -15.71
CA GLY A 187 0.33 11.61 -17.09
C GLY A 187 0.75 13.04 -17.44
N PRO A 188 1.79 13.25 -18.25
CA PRO A 188 2.31 14.58 -18.53
C PRO A 188 1.21 15.47 -19.11
N GLU A 189 0.95 16.61 -18.45
CA GLU A 189 0.16 17.70 -19.01
C GLU A 189 0.88 18.26 -20.23
N ASP A 190 0.25 18.17 -21.40
CA ASP A 190 0.82 18.58 -22.68
C ASP A 190 1.27 20.06 -22.72
N GLU A 191 2.52 20.30 -23.07
CA GLU A 191 2.84 21.25 -24.14
C GLU A 191 3.44 20.48 -25.32
N ASP A 192 2.62 20.35 -26.38
CA ASP A 192 2.95 19.89 -27.72
C ASP A 192 3.57 18.49 -27.87
N GLY A 193 2.69 17.49 -27.80
CA GLY A 193 2.60 16.48 -28.86
C GLY A 193 3.35 15.19 -28.63
N PHE A 194 2.80 14.29 -27.81
CA PHE A 194 3.08 12.86 -27.92
C PHE A 194 1.80 12.02 -27.73
N GLU A 195 1.54 11.15 -28.70
CA GLU A 195 0.47 10.15 -28.66
C GLU A 195 0.72 9.18 -27.49
N LEU A 196 -0.22 9.10 -26.55
CA LEU A 196 -0.11 8.23 -25.37
C LEU A 196 -0.41 6.77 -25.76
N TRP A 197 0.60 5.91 -25.62
CA TRP A 197 0.41 4.46 -25.53
C TRP A 197 0.12 4.10 -24.08
N ILE A 198 -1.13 3.78 -23.77
CA ILE A 198 -1.44 3.16 -22.48
C ILE A 198 -1.16 1.66 -22.62
N ILE A 199 -0.09 1.18 -22.00
CA ILE A 199 0.14 -0.25 -21.81
C ILE A 199 -0.57 -0.66 -20.52
N ILE A 200 -1.78 -1.23 -20.63
CA ILE A 200 -2.41 -1.95 -19.53
C ILE A 200 -1.96 -3.41 -19.64
N ILE A 201 -1.20 -3.89 -18.66
CA ILE A 201 -0.87 -5.31 -18.53
C ILE A 201 -1.98 -5.97 -17.70
N ILE A 202 -2.87 -6.72 -18.37
CA ILE A 202 -3.78 -7.66 -17.70
C ILE A 202 -3.14 -9.04 -17.83
N VAL A 203 -2.69 -9.62 -16.71
CA VAL A 203 -2.31 -11.04 -16.66
C VAL A 203 -3.52 -11.83 -16.17
N ILE A 204 -4.23 -12.49 -17.10
CA ILE A 204 -5.13 -13.61 -16.77
C ILE A 204 -4.35 -14.90 -17.00
N ALA A 205 -4.36 -15.76 -15.99
CA ALA A 205 -3.68 -17.03 -16.00
C ALA A 205 -4.35 -18.10 -16.89
N ALA A 206 -3.47 -18.92 -17.45
CA ALA A 206 -3.57 -20.38 -17.53
C ALA A 206 -3.91 -21.04 -18.89
N VAL A 207 -2.97 -21.91 -19.26
CA VAL A 207 -3.04 -23.08 -20.13
C VAL A 207 -3.17 -22.84 -21.63
N ALA A 208 -2.14 -23.34 -22.33
CA ALA A 208 -2.01 -23.54 -23.77
C ALA A 208 -1.88 -22.27 -24.62
N GLY A 209 -0.62 -21.87 -24.84
CA GLY A 209 -0.11 -21.42 -26.13
C GLY A 209 -0.93 -20.35 -26.88
N VAL A 210 -0.39 -19.13 -26.84
CA VAL A 210 -0.74 -17.95 -27.66
C VAL A 210 -1.89 -17.11 -27.10
N ALA A 211 -1.58 -15.89 -26.67
CA ALA A 211 -2.54 -14.78 -26.63
C ALA A 211 -1.89 -13.48 -27.14
N SER A 212 -2.53 -12.91 -28.17
CA SER A 212 -2.13 -11.71 -28.90
C SER A 212 -2.58 -10.41 -28.20
N LEU A 213 -1.81 -9.36 -28.41
CA LEU A 213 -2.03 -7.97 -27.97
C LEU A 213 -3.24 -7.33 -28.70
N PHE A 214 -4.16 -6.68 -27.97
CA PHE A 214 -5.22 -5.84 -28.55
C PHE A 214 -5.23 -4.43 -27.90
N VAL A 215 -5.21 -3.39 -28.74
CA VAL A 215 -5.20 -1.96 -28.35
C VAL A 215 -6.56 -1.33 -28.68
N PHE A 216 -7.19 -0.66 -27.71
CA PHE A 216 -8.46 0.07 -27.90
C PHE A 216 -8.31 1.58 -27.73
N ARG A 217 -9.05 2.36 -28.53
CA ARG A 217 -9.02 3.83 -28.60
C ARG A 217 -10.34 4.43 -28.06
N MET A 218 -10.29 5.31 -27.07
CA MET A 218 -11.44 6.15 -26.68
C MET A 218 -11.03 7.61 -26.46
N ARG A 219 -11.86 8.55 -26.91
CA ARG A 219 -11.71 10.01 -26.76
C ARG A 219 -12.75 10.52 -25.78
N SER A 220 -12.35 11.34 -24.81
CA SER A 220 -13.28 12.21 -24.06
C SER A 220 -12.61 13.55 -23.75
N LYS A 221 -13.40 14.63 -23.82
CA LYS A 221 -12.99 16.02 -23.56
C LYS A 221 -13.77 16.55 -22.35
N SER A 222 -13.09 17.09 -21.34
CA SER A 222 -13.42 18.42 -20.77
C SER A 222 -12.47 18.81 -19.62
N ARG A 223 -12.22 20.12 -19.52
CA ARG A 223 -11.36 20.84 -18.56
C ARG A 223 -12.04 21.04 -17.21
N VAL A 224 -11.27 21.02 -16.13
CA VAL A 224 -11.46 21.91 -14.96
C VAL A 224 -10.09 22.42 -14.50
N LYS A 225 -10.07 23.67 -14.01
CA LYS A 225 -8.90 24.52 -13.82
C LYS A 225 -8.71 24.80 -12.33
N GLY A 226 -7.50 24.55 -11.84
CA GLY A 226 -6.94 25.11 -10.61
C GLY A 226 -7.03 24.22 -9.39
N MET A 227 -5.89 23.66 -8.96
CA MET A 227 -5.61 23.23 -7.59
C MET A 227 -4.09 23.09 -7.35
N PRO A 228 -3.63 23.06 -6.08
CA PRO A 228 -2.30 23.53 -5.67
C PRO A 228 -1.19 22.48 -5.81
N VAL A 229 -0.08 22.90 -6.40
CA VAL A 229 1.18 22.13 -6.53
C VAL A 229 1.85 21.98 -5.16
N LEU A 230 2.04 20.74 -4.69
CA LEU A 230 2.93 20.43 -3.57
C LEU A 230 4.39 20.46 -4.04
N LYS A 231 5.19 21.32 -3.40
CA LYS A 231 6.61 21.53 -3.70
C LYS A 231 7.46 20.55 -2.90
N PHE A 232 8.11 19.60 -3.57
CA PHE A 232 9.32 18.98 -3.01
C PHE A 232 10.39 20.05 -2.76
N ASN A 233 11.26 19.81 -1.78
CA ASN A 233 12.44 20.64 -1.59
C ASN A 233 13.30 20.58 -2.87
N LYS A 234 13.22 21.63 -3.70
CA LYS A 234 13.94 21.73 -4.98
C LYS A 234 15.44 21.47 -4.85
N ALA A 235 16.03 21.68 -3.67
CA ALA A 235 17.43 21.41 -3.42
C ALA A 235 17.74 19.90 -3.44
N ALA A 236 16.97 19.07 -2.72
CA ALA A 236 17.19 17.62 -2.63
C ALA A 236 16.99 16.91 -3.99
N MET A 237 15.95 17.30 -4.72
CA MET A 237 15.72 16.83 -6.10
C MET A 237 16.81 17.31 -7.07
N GLY A 238 17.37 18.51 -6.84
CA GLY A 238 18.49 19.03 -7.61
C GLY A 238 19.78 18.25 -7.38
N GLU A 239 20.07 17.90 -6.12
CA GLU A 239 21.24 17.10 -5.73
C GLU A 239 21.17 15.68 -6.30
N VAL A 240 20.04 14.98 -6.15
CA VAL A 240 19.84 13.63 -6.70
C VAL A 240 19.92 13.64 -8.23
N ARG A 241 19.27 14.60 -8.91
CA ARG A 241 19.37 14.74 -10.37
C ARG A 241 20.76 15.12 -10.85
N SER A 242 21.52 15.88 -10.06
CA SER A 242 22.90 16.23 -10.41
C SER A 242 23.81 15.00 -10.29
N ALA A 243 23.69 14.24 -9.19
CA ALA A 243 24.49 13.05 -8.95
C ALA A 243 24.21 11.94 -9.98
N LEU A 244 22.95 11.75 -10.40
CA LEU A 244 22.58 10.71 -11.37
C LEU A 244 22.91 11.09 -12.82
N LYS A 245 23.04 12.38 -13.13
CA LYS A 245 23.50 12.87 -14.45
C LYS A 245 25.00 12.75 -14.66
N GLU A 246 25.77 12.55 -13.60
CA GLU A 246 27.18 12.24 -13.73
C GLU A 246 27.35 10.83 -14.29
N VAL A 247 28.35 10.64 -15.15
CA VAL A 247 28.70 9.33 -15.72
C VAL A 247 29.47 8.56 -14.65
N ILE A 248 28.76 8.16 -13.60
CA ILE A 248 29.26 7.32 -12.51
C ILE A 248 28.75 5.88 -12.67
N PRO A 249 29.48 4.88 -12.12
CA PRO A 249 29.06 3.48 -12.14
C PRO A 249 27.67 3.27 -11.52
N VAL A 250 26.94 2.24 -11.98
CA VAL A 250 25.55 1.97 -11.58
C VAL A 250 25.43 1.71 -10.09
N GLU A 251 26.46 1.10 -9.50
CA GLU A 251 26.58 0.77 -8.09
C GLU A 251 26.61 2.06 -7.23
N GLU A 252 27.33 3.08 -7.69
CA GLU A 252 27.35 4.39 -7.02
C GLU A 252 26.02 5.13 -7.14
N LYS A 253 25.29 4.94 -8.24
CA LYS A 253 23.93 5.49 -8.41
C LYS A 253 22.93 4.84 -7.44
N VAL A 254 23.02 3.53 -7.23
CA VAL A 254 22.19 2.79 -6.26
C VAL A 254 22.46 3.28 -4.82
N VAL A 255 23.72 3.53 -4.46
CA VAL A 255 24.10 4.09 -3.15
C VAL A 255 23.54 5.51 -2.95
N VAL A 256 23.55 6.35 -3.99
CA VAL A 256 22.93 7.69 -3.95
C VAL A 256 21.43 7.61 -3.75
N LEU A 257 20.75 6.66 -4.39
CA LEU A 257 19.30 6.43 -4.23
C LEU A 257 18.97 5.95 -2.80
N GLN A 258 19.73 5.00 -2.27
CA GLN A 258 19.55 4.49 -0.90
C GLN A 258 19.80 5.57 0.17
N ARG A 259 20.88 6.36 0.03
CA ARG A 259 21.21 7.44 0.97
C ARG A 259 20.12 8.52 1.04
N ASN A 260 19.35 8.69 -0.03
CA ASN A 260 18.25 9.64 -0.11
C ASN A 260 16.87 8.98 0.06
N ASN A 261 16.83 7.70 0.44
CA ASN A 261 15.61 6.91 0.63
C ASN A 261 14.67 6.95 -0.59
N PHE A 262 15.25 6.90 -1.79
CA PHE A 262 14.55 7.07 -3.04
C PHE A 262 13.85 5.76 -3.47
N PRO A 263 12.53 5.74 -3.67
CA PRO A 263 11.78 4.56 -4.07
C PRO A 263 12.26 3.99 -5.41
N ILE A 264 12.40 2.66 -5.49
CA ILE A 264 12.94 1.96 -6.67
C ILE A 264 12.00 2.11 -7.88
N GLU A 265 10.71 2.33 -7.62
CA GLU A 265 9.65 2.48 -8.62
C GLU A 265 9.78 3.80 -9.41
N LEU A 266 10.43 4.82 -8.82
CA LEU A 266 10.67 6.13 -9.45
C LEU A 266 11.96 6.16 -10.30
N ILE A 267 12.72 5.06 -10.37
CA ILE A 267 13.92 4.95 -11.22
C ILE A 267 13.56 5.14 -12.70
N SER A 268 12.37 4.69 -13.11
CA SER A 268 11.84 4.87 -14.46
C SER A 268 11.61 6.34 -14.85
N GLU A 269 11.34 7.21 -13.88
CA GLU A 269 11.12 8.66 -14.10
C GLU A 269 12.42 9.47 -14.14
N LEU A 270 13.54 8.90 -13.68
CA LEU A 270 14.84 9.56 -13.64
C LEU A 270 15.52 9.62 -15.02
N TYR A 271 14.91 9.01 -16.06
CA TYR A 271 15.44 8.95 -17.44
C TYR A 271 16.91 8.50 -17.50
N ASP A 272 17.33 7.61 -16.58
CA ASP A 272 18.66 7.03 -16.59
C ASP A 272 18.63 5.69 -17.33
N GLY A 273 19.08 5.73 -18.58
CA GLY A 273 19.14 4.57 -19.46
C GLY A 273 19.97 3.42 -18.87
N ASN A 274 21.01 3.71 -18.08
CA ASN A 274 21.89 2.68 -17.53
C ASN A 274 21.22 1.91 -16.37
N LEU A 275 20.47 2.58 -15.51
CA LEU A 275 19.70 1.93 -14.43
C LEU A 275 18.51 1.16 -15.02
N THR A 276 17.83 1.76 -15.99
CA THR A 276 16.69 1.13 -16.67
C THR A 276 17.13 -0.11 -17.45
N ASP A 277 18.27 -0.04 -18.15
CA ASP A 277 18.88 -1.18 -18.85
C ASP A 277 19.40 -2.24 -17.86
N PHE A 278 20.00 -1.84 -16.73
CA PHE A 278 20.44 -2.79 -15.70
C PHE A 278 19.28 -3.62 -15.15
N PHE A 279 18.14 -3.00 -14.80
CA PHE A 279 16.98 -3.75 -14.31
C PHE A 279 16.21 -4.50 -15.39
N SER A 280 16.22 -4.01 -16.65
CA SER A 280 15.47 -4.62 -17.75
C SER A 280 16.22 -5.71 -18.53
N GLN A 281 17.55 -5.63 -18.61
CA GLN A 281 18.39 -6.60 -19.31
C GLN A 281 18.92 -7.69 -18.36
N THR A 282 19.06 -7.41 -17.06
CA THR A 282 19.71 -8.35 -16.12
C THR A 282 18.70 -9.28 -15.43
N PHE A 283 17.43 -8.89 -15.25
CA PHE A 283 16.44 -9.76 -14.60
C PHE A 283 15.04 -9.61 -15.20
N THR A 284 14.60 -10.60 -16.00
CA THR A 284 13.18 -10.72 -16.38
C THR A 284 12.35 -11.33 -15.24
N THR A 285 12.93 -12.22 -14.45
CA THR A 285 12.43 -12.71 -13.14
C THR A 285 13.61 -13.21 -12.31
N VAL A 286 13.71 -12.82 -11.03
CA VAL A 286 14.69 -13.39 -10.09
C VAL A 286 14.05 -14.57 -9.36
N PRO A 287 14.66 -15.77 -9.37
CA PRO A 287 14.12 -16.92 -8.63
C PRO A 287 14.08 -16.65 -7.13
N ILE A 288 12.97 -16.97 -6.48
CA ILE A 288 12.77 -16.69 -5.05
C ILE A 288 13.82 -17.37 -4.15
N GLN A 289 14.29 -18.56 -4.53
CA GLN A 289 15.35 -19.29 -3.82
C GLN A 289 16.69 -18.53 -3.79
N LEU A 290 17.00 -17.80 -4.88
CA LEU A 290 18.20 -16.98 -4.96
C LEU A 290 18.09 -15.74 -4.06
N ILE A 291 16.90 -15.15 -3.98
CA ILE A 291 16.61 -14.02 -3.07
C ILE A 291 16.75 -14.47 -1.62
N GLU A 292 16.13 -15.60 -1.26
CA GLU A 292 16.20 -16.17 0.08
C GLU A 292 17.63 -16.55 0.48
N PHE A 293 18.44 -17.05 -0.46
CA PHE A 293 19.86 -17.30 -0.24
C PHE A 293 20.62 -16.01 0.02
N LEU A 294 20.50 -14.99 -0.83
CA LEU A 294 21.19 -13.71 -0.69
C LEU A 294 20.81 -12.95 0.59
N GLN A 295 19.62 -13.18 1.13
CA GLN A 295 19.22 -12.66 2.44
C GLN A 295 19.92 -13.36 3.61
N LYS A 296 20.26 -14.64 3.47
CA LYS A 296 20.96 -15.44 4.49
C LYS A 296 22.49 -15.29 4.42
N VAL A 297 23.04 -14.94 3.26
CA VAL A 297 24.49 -14.69 3.11
C VAL A 297 24.88 -13.41 3.84
N ASP A 298 25.75 -13.54 4.84
CA ASP A 298 26.41 -12.41 5.53
C ASP A 298 27.61 -11.91 4.69
N ALA A 299 27.30 -11.26 3.57
CA ALA A 299 28.27 -10.68 2.65
C ALA A 299 27.91 -9.21 2.32
N PRO A 300 28.91 -8.37 1.98
CA PRO A 300 28.69 -7.02 1.49
C PRO A 300 27.92 -7.01 0.16
N LEU A 301 27.30 -5.88 -0.16
CA LEU A 301 26.38 -5.76 -1.30
C LEU A 301 27.07 -6.02 -2.64
N GLU A 302 28.34 -5.61 -2.76
CA GLU A 302 29.15 -5.79 -3.96
C GLU A 302 29.30 -7.29 -4.30
N GLU A 303 29.53 -8.13 -3.29
CA GLU A 303 29.65 -9.57 -3.44
C GLU A 303 28.29 -10.23 -3.77
N LYS A 304 27.19 -9.70 -3.22
CA LYS A 304 25.83 -10.14 -3.58
C LYS A 304 25.46 -9.79 -5.03
N LEU A 305 25.93 -8.66 -5.53
CA LEU A 305 25.75 -8.24 -6.92
C LEU A 305 26.59 -9.10 -7.88
N GLU A 306 27.82 -9.47 -7.49
CA GLU A 306 28.65 -10.41 -8.26
C GLU A 306 27.96 -11.79 -8.41
N ILE A 307 27.34 -12.31 -7.34
CA ILE A 307 26.57 -13.57 -7.39
C ILE A 307 25.38 -13.46 -8.34
N LEU A 308 24.70 -12.32 -8.34
CA LEU A 308 23.57 -12.04 -9.23
C LEU A 308 23.99 -11.95 -10.70
N GLU A 309 25.14 -11.32 -10.97
CA GLU A 309 25.73 -11.26 -12.31
C GLU A 309 26.23 -12.62 -12.79
N GLU A 310 26.87 -13.41 -11.92
CA GLU A 310 27.31 -14.77 -12.22
C GLU A 310 26.11 -15.64 -12.58
N PHE A 311 25.07 -15.62 -11.74
CA PHE A 311 23.82 -16.36 -11.99
C PHE A 311 23.20 -15.98 -13.34
N ASN A 312 23.18 -14.70 -13.69
CA ASN A 312 22.57 -14.27 -14.96
C ASN A 312 23.31 -14.80 -16.20
N ASN A 313 24.63 -14.96 -16.11
CA ASN A 313 25.48 -15.44 -17.18
C ASN A 313 25.46 -16.98 -17.37
N LEU A 314 24.78 -17.72 -16.50
CA LEU A 314 24.60 -19.16 -16.62
C LEU A 314 23.58 -19.53 -17.71
N SER A 315 23.77 -20.69 -18.35
CA SER A 315 22.74 -21.30 -19.20
C SER A 315 21.53 -21.75 -18.39
N ASP A 316 20.39 -21.99 -19.01
CA ASP A 316 19.17 -22.42 -18.30
C ASP A 316 19.38 -23.72 -17.51
N GLU A 317 20.11 -24.69 -18.07
CA GLU A 317 20.48 -25.94 -17.39
C GLU A 317 21.39 -25.69 -16.17
N GLN A 318 22.33 -24.75 -16.30
CA GLN A 318 23.23 -24.36 -15.20
C GLN A 318 22.50 -23.57 -14.11
N LYS A 319 21.51 -22.76 -14.47
CA LYS A 319 20.66 -22.04 -13.52
C LYS A 319 19.84 -23.00 -12.67
N GLU A 320 19.26 -24.04 -13.28
CA GLU A 320 18.54 -25.09 -12.55
C GLU A 320 19.44 -25.85 -11.58
N GLU A 321 20.66 -26.20 -12.00
CA GLU A 321 21.65 -26.86 -11.14
C GLU A 321 22.11 -25.96 -9.99
N PHE A 322 22.42 -24.69 -10.27
CA PHE A 322 22.80 -23.69 -9.26
C PHE A 322 21.70 -23.51 -8.21
N LEU A 323 20.44 -23.36 -8.62
CA LEU A 323 19.32 -23.22 -7.68
C LEU A 323 19.11 -24.48 -6.84
N LYS A 324 19.36 -25.66 -7.40
CA LYS A 324 19.28 -26.93 -6.68
C LYS A 324 20.36 -27.03 -5.59
N GLU A 325 21.59 -26.63 -5.89
CA GLU A 325 22.68 -26.58 -4.90
C GLU A 325 22.36 -25.63 -3.74
N LEU A 326 21.75 -24.47 -4.03
CA LEU A 326 21.29 -23.53 -3.00
C LEU A 326 20.20 -24.11 -2.07
N THR A 327 19.46 -25.12 -2.51
CA THR A 327 18.42 -25.76 -1.68
C THR A 327 18.98 -26.85 -0.76
N GLU A 328 20.20 -27.33 -1.04
CA GLU A 328 20.89 -28.38 -0.26
C GLU A 328 21.86 -27.80 0.80
N LEU A 329 22.08 -26.48 0.78
CA LEU A 329 22.95 -25.68 1.67
C LEU A 329 22.19 -25.07 2.87
#